data_AF-A0A3D2HTF7-F1
#
_entry.id   AF-A0A3D2HTF7-F1
#
_cell.length_a   1.000
_cell.length_b   1.000
_cell.length_c   1.000
_cell.angle_alpha   90.00
_cell.angle_beta   90.00
_cell.angle_gamma   90.00
#
_symmetry.space_group_name_H-M   'P 1'
#
loop_
_entity.id
_entity.type
_entity.pdbx_description
1 polymer ?
#
loop_
_entity_poly.entity_id
_entity_poly.type
_entity_poly.pdbx_seq_one_letter_code
_entity_poly.pdbx_strand_id
1 'polypeptide(L)'
;MKYLIADLVTELEPKYSYLKNLTKPFEYFGDREPEISISLSDEYINSMLKKMVSGTTIGAAEEFSYAGKFCQKIIKYNAMLIHSSAIEYKGKAYLFSAESGVGKSTHTSLWRKAFGNDVRMINDDKPVVRIFDEKAVVYGTPFDGGSGIANNISAPLGAVVFIERGENNSIRKAETPEIIKRLYFSTAHFVSRATADKMLTNFEYLLSCSDFYILTCNMDISAAYTARNEIVN
;
A
#
# COMPACT_ATOMS: atom_id res chain seq x y z
N MET A 1 -15.67 13.76 9.10
CA MET A 1 -15.37 14.45 7.82
C MET A 1 -15.29 13.40 6.72
N LYS A 2 -15.65 13.75 5.48
CA LYS A 2 -15.58 12.83 4.34
C LYS A 2 -14.24 13.00 3.62
N TYR A 3 -13.67 11.87 3.20
CA TYR A 3 -12.43 11.79 2.44
C TYR A 3 -12.62 10.85 1.26
N LEU A 4 -12.02 11.15 0.11
CA LEU A 4 -11.99 10.25 -1.03
C LEU A 4 -10.71 9.44 -0.97
N ILE A 5 -10.78 8.21 -0.43
CA ILE A 5 -9.62 7.33 -0.27
C ILE A 5 -9.79 6.15 -1.19
N ALA A 6 -8.87 5.99 -2.15
CA ALA A 6 -8.95 4.98 -3.19
C ALA A 6 -10.33 4.98 -3.89
N ASP A 7 -10.85 6.15 -4.29
CA ASP A 7 -12.17 6.34 -4.91
C ASP A 7 -13.39 5.89 -4.06
N LEU A 8 -13.19 5.61 -2.77
CA LEU A 8 -14.25 5.32 -1.80
C LEU A 8 -14.41 6.52 -0.87
N VAL A 9 -15.63 7.07 -0.81
CA VAL A 9 -15.98 8.10 0.15
C VAL A 9 -15.98 7.45 1.53
N THR A 10 -15.03 7.92 2.31
CA THR A 10 -14.68 7.37 3.61
C THR A 10 -14.89 8.45 4.64
N GLU A 11 -15.76 8.19 5.59
CA GLU A 11 -15.97 9.04 6.75
C GLU A 11 -15.06 8.61 7.89
N LEU A 12 -14.17 9.53 8.28
CA LEU A 12 -13.24 9.39 9.40
C LEU A 12 -13.30 10.62 10.30
N GLU A 13 -12.85 10.46 11.55
CA GLU A 13 -12.67 11.57 12.49
C GLU A 13 -11.25 11.54 13.07
N PRO A 14 -10.24 12.04 12.33
CA PRO A 14 -8.88 12.18 12.84
C PRO A 14 -8.86 13.17 14.01
N LYS A 15 -8.28 12.76 15.14
CA LYS A 15 -8.20 13.54 16.38
C LYS A 15 -6.84 14.25 16.49
N TYR A 16 -5.76 13.58 16.12
CA TYR A 16 -4.40 14.09 16.26
C TYR A 16 -3.87 14.71 14.97
N SER A 17 -2.93 15.65 15.10
CA SER A 17 -2.35 16.40 13.97
C SER A 17 -1.71 15.50 12.92
N TYR A 18 -1.16 14.35 13.34
CA TYR A 18 -0.52 13.39 12.44
C TYR A 18 -1.46 12.90 11.34
N LEU A 19 -2.56 12.23 11.70
CA LEU A 19 -3.53 11.74 10.73
C LEU A 19 -4.32 12.88 10.06
N LYS A 20 -4.58 14.00 10.75
CA LYS A 20 -5.17 15.20 10.14
C LYS A 20 -4.34 15.71 8.95
N ASN A 21 -3.03 15.78 9.11
CA ASN A 21 -2.14 16.24 8.04
C ASN A 21 -2.10 15.25 6.86
N LEU A 22 -2.05 13.93 7.15
CA LEU A 22 -2.02 12.89 6.10
C LEU A 22 -3.34 12.80 5.33
N THR A 23 -4.48 13.08 5.98
CA THR A 23 -5.80 13.00 5.35
C THR A 23 -6.18 14.26 4.56
N LYS A 24 -5.49 15.38 4.77
CA LYS A 24 -5.77 16.66 4.09
C LYS A 24 -5.81 16.57 2.55
N PRO A 25 -4.87 15.89 1.87
CA PRO A 25 -4.92 15.73 0.40
C PRO A 25 -6.12 14.90 -0.10
N PHE A 26 -6.83 14.22 0.81
CA PHE A 26 -7.93 13.32 0.52
C PHE A 26 -9.29 13.91 0.90
N GLU A 27 -9.37 15.16 1.39
CA GLU A 27 -10.65 15.79 1.76
C GLU A 27 -11.66 15.77 0.60
N TYR A 28 -12.91 15.42 0.90
CA TYR A 28 -13.97 15.28 -0.08
C TYR A 28 -15.16 16.17 0.28
N PHE A 29 -15.53 17.06 -0.65
CA PHE A 29 -16.58 18.07 -0.48
C PHE A 29 -17.83 17.81 -1.34
N GLY A 30 -17.93 16.65 -2.00
CA GLY A 30 -19.10 16.28 -2.80
C GLY A 30 -20.19 15.60 -1.99
N ASP A 31 -21.31 15.30 -2.65
CA ASP A 31 -22.56 14.88 -1.99
C ASP A 31 -22.75 13.36 -1.87
N ARG A 32 -21.77 12.57 -2.33
CA ARG A 32 -21.82 11.09 -2.20
C ARG A 32 -21.92 10.69 -0.73
N GLU A 33 -22.81 9.73 -0.46
CA GLU A 33 -22.86 9.05 0.84
C GLU A 33 -21.58 8.23 1.06
N PRO A 34 -21.11 8.12 2.31
CA PRO A 34 -19.90 7.36 2.59
C PRO A 34 -20.13 5.87 2.36
N GLU A 35 -19.34 5.25 1.48
CA GLU A 35 -19.29 3.79 1.35
C GLU A 35 -18.62 3.14 2.57
N ILE A 36 -17.78 3.89 3.28
CA ILE A 36 -17.06 3.45 4.46
C ILE A 36 -17.19 4.50 5.56
N SER A 37 -17.79 4.14 6.69
CA SER A 37 -17.68 4.94 7.93
C SER A 37 -16.87 4.18 8.97
N ILE A 38 -15.92 4.87 9.61
CA ILE A 38 -15.08 4.35 10.68
C ILE A 38 -15.14 5.32 11.87
N SER A 39 -15.57 4.80 13.01
CA SER A 39 -15.52 5.50 14.30
C SER A 39 -14.66 4.69 15.26
N LEU A 40 -13.73 5.36 15.93
CA LEU A 40 -12.79 4.76 16.89
C LEU A 40 -12.86 5.52 18.22
N SER A 41 -13.07 4.77 19.31
CA SER A 41 -13.02 5.35 20.66
C SER A 41 -11.57 5.61 21.10
N ASP A 42 -11.39 6.53 22.04
CA ASP A 42 -10.07 6.81 22.61
C ASP A 42 -9.52 5.59 23.35
N GLU A 43 -10.36 4.79 24.01
CA GLU A 43 -9.94 3.55 24.67
C GLU A 43 -9.36 2.56 23.67
N TYR A 44 -9.93 2.45 22.46
CA TYR A 44 -9.40 1.59 21.41
C TYR A 44 -8.02 2.03 20.97
N ILE A 45 -7.85 3.32 20.65
CA ILE A 45 -6.57 3.88 20.20
C ILE A 45 -5.51 3.75 21.30
N ASN A 46 -5.85 4.03 22.56
CA ASN A 46 -4.95 3.86 23.70
C ASN A 46 -4.59 2.38 23.95
N SER A 47 -5.54 1.46 23.76
CA SER A 47 -5.28 0.01 23.85
C SER A 47 -4.32 -0.45 22.76
N MET A 48 -4.46 0.09 21.55
CA MET A 48 -3.53 -0.16 20.45
C MET A 48 -2.13 0.38 20.75
N LEU A 49 -2.03 1.64 21.22
CA LEU A 49 -0.75 2.25 21.59
C LEU A 49 0.04 1.40 22.61
N LYS A 50 -0.64 0.84 23.62
CA LYS A 50 0.00 -0.02 24.64
C LYS A 50 0.61 -1.32 24.07
N LYS A 51 0.18 -1.75 22.88
CA LYS A 51 0.68 -2.95 22.19
C LYS A 51 1.77 -2.63 21.17
N MET A 52 1.97 -1.35 20.85
CA MET A 52 2.98 -0.91 19.90
C MET A 52 4.34 -0.78 20.58
N VAL A 53 5.39 -0.63 19.77
CA VAL A 53 6.77 -0.47 20.26
C VAL A 53 6.85 0.78 21.14
N SER A 54 7.63 0.68 22.23
CA SER A 54 7.86 1.79 23.15
C SER A 54 8.36 3.03 22.40
N GLY A 55 7.82 4.20 22.75
CA GLY A 55 8.11 5.47 22.08
C GLY A 55 7.22 5.79 20.88
N THR A 56 6.31 4.89 20.48
CA THR A 56 5.26 5.21 19.48
C THR A 56 4.38 6.35 19.99
N THR A 57 4.02 7.29 19.12
CA THR A 57 3.13 8.41 19.48
C THR A 57 1.66 8.00 19.41
N ILE A 58 0.80 8.68 20.15
CA ILE A 58 -0.65 8.46 20.06
C ILE A 58 -1.21 8.75 18.65
N GLY A 59 -0.62 9.70 17.92
CA GLY A 59 -0.99 10.01 16.53
C GLY A 59 -0.65 8.87 15.57
N ALA A 60 0.50 8.20 15.76
CA ALA A 60 0.85 7.02 14.98
C ALA A 60 -0.07 5.82 15.32
N ALA A 61 -0.44 5.66 16.60
CA ALA A 61 -1.42 4.65 17.00
C ALA A 61 -2.81 4.90 16.40
N GLU A 62 -3.22 6.18 16.30
CA GLU A 62 -4.45 6.58 15.61
C GLU A 62 -4.41 6.22 14.12
N GLU A 63 -3.34 6.62 13.40
CA GLU A 63 -3.15 6.28 11.98
C GLU A 63 -3.24 4.77 11.76
N PHE A 64 -2.51 3.99 12.55
CA PHE A 64 -2.48 2.54 12.43
C PHE A 64 -3.87 1.92 12.67
N SER A 65 -4.60 2.44 13.66
CA SER A 65 -5.94 1.99 14.01
C SER A 65 -6.95 2.23 12.88
N TYR A 66 -6.93 3.44 12.31
CA TYR A 66 -7.80 3.77 11.17
C TYR A 66 -7.40 2.99 9.92
N ALA A 67 -6.11 2.85 9.64
CA ALA A 67 -5.59 2.05 8.53
C ALA A 67 -6.10 0.60 8.62
N GLY A 68 -6.00 -0.02 9.78
CA GLY A 68 -6.46 -1.40 9.98
C GLY A 68 -7.97 -1.57 9.76
N LYS A 69 -8.79 -0.65 10.27
CA LYS A 69 -10.24 -0.68 10.04
C LYS A 69 -10.62 -0.40 8.59
N PHE A 70 -9.90 0.51 7.94
CA PHE A 70 -10.10 0.80 6.52
C PHE A 70 -9.78 -0.44 5.68
N CYS A 71 -8.62 -1.06 5.91
CA CYS A 71 -8.19 -2.28 5.21
C CYS A 71 -9.18 -3.43 5.37
N GLN A 72 -9.78 -3.60 6.54
CA GLN A 72 -10.85 -4.59 6.77
C GLN A 72 -12.09 -4.29 5.93
N LYS A 73 -12.50 -3.01 5.83
CA LYS A 73 -13.74 -2.60 5.16
C LYS A 73 -13.62 -2.55 3.63
N ILE A 74 -12.43 -2.31 3.09
CA ILE A 74 -12.23 -2.23 1.62
C ILE A 74 -12.33 -3.59 0.92
N ILE A 75 -12.17 -4.71 1.63
CA ILE A 75 -12.13 -6.07 1.05
C ILE A 75 -13.35 -6.34 0.17
N LYS A 76 -14.54 -5.91 0.62
CA LYS A 76 -15.80 -6.11 -0.13
C LYS A 76 -15.92 -5.27 -1.41
N TYR A 77 -15.05 -4.28 -1.59
CA TYR A 77 -15.03 -3.36 -2.74
C TYR A 77 -13.95 -3.73 -3.77
N ASN A 78 -13.62 -5.02 -3.90
CA ASN A 78 -12.56 -5.53 -4.78
C ASN A 78 -11.23 -4.81 -4.57
N ALA A 79 -10.92 -4.54 -3.30
CA ALA A 79 -9.79 -3.72 -2.92
C ALA A 79 -9.02 -4.37 -1.78
N MET A 80 -7.71 -4.19 -1.79
CA MET A 80 -6.82 -4.70 -0.75
C MET A 80 -5.59 -3.83 -0.60
N LEU A 81 -5.07 -3.79 0.62
CA LEU A 81 -3.77 -3.22 0.90
C LEU A 81 -2.68 -4.21 0.45
N ILE A 82 -1.62 -3.69 -0.16
CA ILE A 82 -0.38 -4.43 -0.38
C ILE A 82 0.72 -3.68 0.36
N HIS A 83 1.30 -4.29 1.39
CA HIS A 83 2.34 -3.65 2.21
C HIS A 83 3.60 -3.44 1.35
N SER A 84 3.74 -2.21 0.85
CA SER A 84 4.69 -1.88 -0.22
C SER A 84 4.97 -0.38 -0.28
N SER A 85 6.06 -0.03 -0.96
CA SER A 85 6.32 1.34 -1.40
C SER A 85 5.85 1.49 -2.84
N ALA A 86 4.93 2.41 -3.10
CA ALA A 86 4.31 2.60 -4.41
C ALA A 86 4.91 3.82 -5.11
N ILE A 87 5.37 3.63 -6.34
CA ILE A 87 5.78 4.71 -7.24
C ILE A 87 4.93 4.68 -8.50
N GLU A 88 4.79 5.84 -9.13
CA GLU A 88 4.40 5.94 -10.53
C GLU A 88 5.65 6.21 -11.37
N TYR A 89 5.78 5.47 -12.46
CA TYR A 89 6.79 5.69 -13.49
C TYR A 89 6.16 5.53 -14.88
N LYS A 90 6.29 6.56 -15.72
CA LYS A 90 5.73 6.58 -17.09
C LYS A 90 4.24 6.20 -17.16
N GLY A 91 3.43 6.73 -16.24
CA GLY A 91 1.97 6.55 -16.21
C GLY A 91 1.47 5.20 -15.65
N LYS A 92 2.37 4.33 -15.15
CA LYS A 92 2.00 3.09 -14.45
C LYS A 92 2.54 3.09 -13.03
N ALA A 93 1.83 2.43 -12.13
CA ALA A 93 2.26 2.23 -10.75
C ALA A 93 3.08 0.94 -10.60
N TYR A 94 4.13 0.99 -9.78
CA TYR A 94 4.94 -0.17 -9.41
C TYR A 94 5.00 -0.27 -7.90
N LEU A 95 4.67 -1.45 -7.38
CA LEU A 95 4.65 -1.73 -5.94
C LEU A 95 5.88 -2.52 -5.54
N PHE A 96 6.69 -1.98 -4.64
CA PHE A 96 7.85 -2.65 -4.07
C PHE A 96 7.53 -3.17 -2.68
N SER A 97 7.25 -4.46 -2.58
CA SER A 97 6.91 -5.13 -1.33
C SER A 97 8.11 -5.90 -0.79
N ALA A 98 8.31 -5.85 0.52
CA ALA A 98 9.39 -6.56 1.18
C ALA A 98 8.99 -6.83 2.63
N GLU A 99 9.58 -7.85 3.23
CA GLU A 99 9.49 -8.05 4.68
C GLU A 99 9.98 -6.80 5.43
N SER A 100 9.51 -6.63 6.66
CA SER A 100 9.88 -5.46 7.47
C SER A 100 11.41 -5.37 7.61
N GLY A 101 11.97 -4.19 7.38
CA GLY A 101 13.41 -3.95 7.44
C GLY A 101 14.23 -4.38 6.21
N VAL A 102 13.63 -4.98 5.18
CA VAL A 102 14.39 -5.50 4.03
C VAL A 102 14.85 -4.41 3.04
N GLY A 103 14.09 -3.32 2.89
CA GLY A 103 14.55 -2.13 2.13
C GLY A 103 13.59 -1.52 1.10
N LYS A 104 12.26 -1.58 1.30
CA LYS A 104 11.26 -0.99 0.37
C LYS A 104 11.58 0.48 0.02
N SER A 105 11.67 1.33 1.05
CA SER A 105 11.95 2.76 0.90
C SER A 105 13.38 3.03 0.38
N THR A 106 14.33 2.13 0.68
CA THR A 106 15.66 2.16 0.07
C THR A 106 15.57 1.99 -1.44
N HIS A 107 14.82 1.00 -1.91
CA HIS A 107 14.71 0.72 -3.33
C HIS A 107 13.99 1.84 -4.10
N THR A 108 12.90 2.40 -3.55
CA THR A 108 12.23 3.54 -4.19
C THR A 108 13.08 4.82 -4.17
N SER A 109 13.96 4.99 -3.17
CA SER A 109 15.00 6.04 -3.19
C SER A 109 16.00 5.84 -4.35
N LEU A 110 16.43 4.60 -4.62
CA LEU A 110 17.28 4.29 -5.79
C LEU A 110 16.58 4.63 -7.11
N TRP A 111 15.28 4.31 -7.24
CA TRP A 111 14.49 4.69 -8.42
C TRP A 111 14.43 6.20 -8.62
N ARG A 112 14.15 6.97 -7.56
CA ARG A 112 14.15 8.44 -7.62
C ARG A 112 15.52 9.00 -8.00
N LYS A 113 16.60 8.40 -7.50
CA LYS A 113 17.98 8.79 -7.86
C LYS A 113 18.31 8.46 -9.32
N ALA A 114 17.89 7.30 -9.81
CA ALA A 114 18.19 6.82 -11.16
C ALA A 114 17.37 7.53 -12.24
N PHE A 115 16.09 7.81 -11.96
CA PHE A 115 15.12 8.24 -12.97
C PHE A 115 14.51 9.62 -12.71
N GLY A 116 14.86 10.27 -11.60
CA GLY A 116 14.54 11.68 -11.35
C GLY A 116 13.04 11.98 -11.41
N ASN A 117 12.69 12.99 -12.21
CA ASN A 117 11.34 13.54 -12.30
C ASN A 117 10.31 12.57 -12.93
N ASP A 118 10.76 11.51 -13.58
CA ASP A 118 9.86 10.48 -14.12
C ASP A 118 9.23 9.61 -13.01
N VAL A 119 9.75 9.69 -11.78
CA VAL A 119 9.29 8.92 -10.62
C VAL A 119 8.51 9.82 -9.68
N ARG A 120 7.24 9.48 -9.46
CA ARG A 120 6.38 10.12 -8.45
C ARG A 120 6.06 9.11 -7.36
N MET A 121 6.21 9.50 -6.10
CA MET A 121 5.78 8.64 -4.99
C MET A 121 4.26 8.67 -4.88
N ILE A 122 3.61 7.50 -4.87
CA ILE A 122 2.16 7.39 -4.65
C ILE A 122 1.90 7.33 -3.14
N ASN A 123 2.47 6.34 -2.47
CA ASN A 123 2.32 6.12 -1.03
C ASN A 123 3.43 5.18 -0.57
N ASP A 124 3.92 5.35 0.66
CA ASP A 124 4.78 4.37 1.30
C ASP A 124 4.00 3.61 2.38
N ASP A 125 4.36 2.34 2.58
CA ASP A 125 3.75 1.41 3.54
C ASP A 125 2.37 0.84 3.16
N LYS A 126 1.36 1.67 2.91
CA LYS A 126 -0.04 1.22 2.82
C LYS A 126 -0.79 1.66 1.55
N PRO A 127 -0.25 1.45 0.33
CA PRO A 127 -1.01 1.66 -0.89
C PRO A 127 -2.13 0.63 -1.00
N VAL A 128 -3.21 1.01 -1.69
CA VAL A 128 -4.35 0.12 -1.96
C VAL A 128 -4.40 -0.19 -3.45
N VAL A 129 -4.64 -1.46 -3.76
CA VAL A 129 -4.98 -1.89 -5.11
C VAL A 129 -6.47 -2.14 -5.17
N ARG A 130 -7.14 -1.51 -6.14
CA ARG A 130 -8.53 -1.80 -6.51
C ARG A 130 -8.57 -2.46 -7.86
N ILE A 131 -9.57 -3.34 -8.04
CA ILE A 131 -9.77 -4.06 -9.29
C ILE A 131 -11.11 -3.67 -9.88
N PHE A 132 -11.07 -3.16 -11.12
CA PHE A 132 -12.22 -2.78 -11.92
C PHE A 132 -12.09 -3.41 -13.30
N ASP A 133 -13.12 -4.12 -13.77
CA ASP A 133 -13.16 -4.70 -15.12
C ASP A 133 -11.85 -5.36 -15.54
N GLU A 134 -11.34 -6.26 -14.69
CA GLU A 134 -10.08 -7.00 -14.89
C GLU A 134 -8.82 -6.11 -14.98
N LYS A 135 -8.87 -4.89 -14.44
CA LYS A 135 -7.73 -3.96 -14.37
C LYS A 135 -7.45 -3.58 -12.92
N ALA A 136 -6.19 -3.73 -12.52
CA ALA A 136 -5.71 -3.27 -11.24
C ALA A 136 -5.27 -1.80 -11.31
N VAL A 137 -5.72 -1.00 -10.34
CA VAL A 137 -5.33 0.40 -10.16
C VAL A 137 -4.79 0.58 -8.75
N VAL A 138 -3.61 1.19 -8.64
CA VAL A 138 -2.97 1.53 -7.37
C VAL A 138 -3.40 2.92 -6.96
N TYR A 139 -3.74 3.05 -5.68
CA TYR A 139 -4.10 4.31 -5.04
C TYR A 139 -3.18 4.59 -3.87
N GLY A 140 -2.80 5.85 -3.72
CA GLY A 140 -2.28 6.33 -2.46
C GLY A 140 -3.37 6.38 -1.40
N THR A 141 -2.95 6.30 -0.14
CA THR A 141 -3.83 6.39 1.03
C THR A 141 -3.27 7.43 2.00
N PRO A 142 -4.06 7.90 2.99
CA PRO A 142 -3.55 8.75 4.06
C PRO A 142 -2.80 7.95 5.14
N PHE A 143 -2.44 6.70 4.86
CA PHE A 143 -1.77 5.81 5.80
C PHE A 143 -0.36 5.55 5.27
N ASP A 144 0.66 5.98 6.01
CA ASP A 144 2.02 6.15 5.48
C ASP A 144 3.09 5.40 6.27
N GLY A 145 2.69 4.76 7.37
CA GLY A 145 3.58 3.99 8.25
C GLY A 145 4.70 4.82 8.92
N GLY A 146 4.58 6.14 8.99
CA GLY A 146 5.63 7.01 9.55
C GLY A 146 6.52 7.73 8.52
N SER A 147 6.32 7.48 7.22
CA SER A 147 7.21 8.00 6.16
C SER A 147 6.96 9.46 5.77
N GLY A 148 5.76 9.99 6.02
CA GLY A 148 5.26 11.25 5.48
C GLY A 148 4.81 11.19 4.01
N ILE A 149 4.85 10.02 3.36
CA ILE A 149 4.57 9.86 1.92
C ILE A 149 3.15 9.31 1.73
N ALA A 150 2.19 10.22 1.54
CA ALA A 150 0.78 9.92 1.32
C ALA A 150 0.17 10.88 0.29
N ASN A 151 0.24 10.53 -1.00
CA ASN A 151 -0.29 11.37 -2.08
C ASN A 151 -1.62 10.83 -2.59
N ASN A 152 -2.60 11.71 -2.78
CA ASN A 152 -3.90 11.35 -3.38
C ASN A 152 -3.78 11.28 -4.91
N ILE A 153 -3.00 10.32 -5.38
CA ILE A 153 -2.81 10.01 -6.80
C ILE A 153 -3.02 8.52 -7.02
N SER A 154 -3.33 8.16 -8.26
CA SER A 154 -3.55 6.78 -8.68
C SER A 154 -2.99 6.53 -10.07
N ALA A 155 -2.60 5.29 -10.35
CA ALA A 155 -2.21 4.86 -11.68
C ALA A 155 -2.51 3.36 -11.88
N PRO A 156 -2.73 2.92 -13.14
CA PRO A 156 -2.84 1.50 -13.47
C PRO A 156 -1.62 0.73 -12.97
N LEU A 157 -1.83 -0.45 -12.39
CA LEU A 157 -0.75 -1.30 -11.90
C LEU A 157 0.08 -1.83 -13.09
N GLY A 158 1.38 -1.55 -13.06
CA GLY A 158 2.37 -2.15 -13.95
C GLY A 158 2.83 -3.50 -13.43
N ALA A 159 3.38 -3.54 -12.21
CA ALA A 159 3.81 -4.79 -11.58
C ALA A 159 3.92 -4.66 -10.05
N VAL A 160 3.86 -5.82 -9.37
CA VAL A 160 4.25 -5.98 -7.97
C VAL A 160 5.61 -6.69 -7.93
N VAL A 161 6.56 -6.08 -7.24
CA VAL A 161 7.93 -6.59 -7.11
C VAL A 161 8.22 -6.91 -5.65
N PHE A 162 8.49 -8.18 -5.37
CA PHE A 162 8.91 -8.66 -4.05
C PHE A 162 10.43 -8.55 -3.93
N ILE A 163 10.91 -7.77 -2.96
CA ILE A 163 12.34 -7.53 -2.75
C ILE A 163 12.92 -8.57 -1.79
N GLU A 164 14.05 -9.13 -2.19
CA GLU A 164 14.93 -9.97 -1.38
C GLU A 164 16.34 -9.37 -1.37
N ARG A 165 17.07 -9.52 -0.27
CA ARG A 165 18.46 -9.09 -0.21
C ARG A 165 19.35 -10.11 -0.92
N GLY A 166 20.30 -9.61 -1.71
CA GLY A 166 21.38 -10.42 -2.25
C GLY A 166 22.59 -9.56 -2.61
N GLU A 167 23.72 -10.21 -2.84
CA GLU A 167 24.96 -9.54 -3.25
C GLU A 167 24.90 -9.08 -4.71
N ASN A 168 24.22 -9.85 -5.56
CA ASN A 168 24.05 -9.60 -6.98
C ASN A 168 22.60 -9.26 -7.31
N ASN A 169 22.43 -8.35 -8.28
CA ASN A 169 21.12 -7.91 -8.73
C ASN A 169 20.56 -8.89 -9.77
N SER A 170 19.40 -9.47 -9.51
CA SER A 170 18.66 -10.32 -10.44
C SER A 170 17.16 -10.15 -10.23
N ILE A 171 16.40 -10.33 -11.30
CA ILE A 171 14.94 -10.27 -11.27
C ILE A 171 14.36 -11.41 -12.09
N ARG A 172 13.26 -11.99 -11.60
CA ARG A 172 12.51 -13.04 -12.29
C ARG A 172 11.02 -12.89 -12.02
N LYS A 173 10.19 -13.50 -12.87
CA LYS A 173 8.77 -13.69 -12.55
C LYS A 173 8.62 -14.52 -11.28
N ALA A 174 7.66 -14.13 -10.44
CA ALA A 174 7.27 -14.88 -9.26
C ALA A 174 6.31 -16.02 -9.65
N GLU A 175 6.42 -17.15 -8.97
CA GLU A 175 5.48 -18.26 -9.15
C GLU A 175 4.23 -18.05 -8.27
N THR A 176 3.08 -18.58 -8.71
CA THR A 176 1.80 -18.43 -7.99
C THR A 176 1.87 -18.78 -6.50
N PRO A 177 2.52 -19.88 -6.06
CA PRO A 177 2.66 -20.18 -4.63
C PRO A 177 3.44 -19.11 -3.85
N GLU A 178 4.46 -18.51 -4.48
CA GLU A 178 5.26 -17.44 -3.87
C GLU A 178 4.44 -16.17 -3.73
N ILE A 179 3.65 -15.83 -4.76
CA ILE A 179 2.78 -14.66 -4.77
C ILE A 179 1.72 -14.78 -3.67
N ILE A 180 0.98 -15.90 -3.66
CA ILE A 180 -0.09 -16.15 -2.68
C ILE A 180 0.46 -16.11 -1.26
N LYS A 181 1.61 -16.75 -0.99
CA LYS A 181 2.25 -16.73 0.32
C LYS A 181 2.52 -15.29 0.79
N ARG A 182 3.11 -14.46 -0.07
CA ARG A 182 3.48 -13.07 0.28
C ARG A 182 2.27 -12.17 0.44
N LEU A 183 1.28 -12.28 -0.45
CA LEU A 183 0.02 -11.53 -0.33
C LEU A 183 -0.71 -11.91 0.96
N TYR A 184 -0.80 -13.21 1.27
CA TYR A 184 -1.43 -13.69 2.50
C TYR A 184 -0.76 -13.11 3.75
N PHE A 185 0.58 -13.21 3.87
CA PHE A 185 1.28 -12.65 5.03
C PHE A 185 1.15 -11.12 5.13
N SER A 186 1.03 -10.43 3.98
CA SER A 186 0.79 -8.99 3.96
C SER A 186 -0.62 -8.59 4.41
N THR A 187 -1.64 -9.45 4.25
CA THR A 187 -3.05 -9.05 4.48
C THR A 187 -3.74 -9.79 5.61
N ALA A 188 -3.18 -10.89 6.13
CA ALA A 188 -3.85 -11.78 7.09
C ALA A 188 -4.40 -11.05 8.33
N HIS A 189 -3.71 -10.01 8.81
CA HIS A 189 -4.14 -9.20 9.95
C HIS A 189 -5.43 -8.40 9.72
N PHE A 190 -5.85 -8.22 8.46
CA PHE A 190 -7.08 -7.51 8.08
C PHE A 190 -8.22 -8.46 7.70
N VAL A 191 -7.96 -9.75 7.64
CA VAL A 191 -8.97 -10.74 7.21
C VAL A 191 -9.70 -11.29 8.43
N SER A 192 -11.02 -11.40 8.30
CA SER A 192 -11.89 -12.08 9.25
C SER A 192 -12.50 -13.30 8.58
N ARG A 193 -13.11 -14.20 9.35
CA ARG A 193 -13.85 -15.34 8.79
C ARG A 193 -14.91 -14.91 7.77
N ALA A 194 -15.54 -13.75 7.97
CA ALA A 194 -16.57 -13.22 7.08
C ALA A 194 -16.00 -12.61 5.78
N THR A 195 -14.72 -12.25 5.75
CA THR A 195 -14.08 -11.58 4.60
C THR A 195 -13.02 -12.46 3.91
N ALA A 196 -12.77 -13.67 4.41
CA ALA A 196 -11.76 -14.58 3.90
C ALA A 196 -12.01 -14.97 2.44
N ASP A 197 -13.20 -15.48 2.12
CA ASP A 197 -13.57 -15.87 0.75
C ASP A 197 -13.44 -14.69 -0.21
N LYS A 198 -13.86 -13.50 0.23
CA LYS A 198 -13.76 -12.30 -0.58
C LYS A 198 -12.31 -11.86 -0.81
N MET A 199 -11.44 -12.00 0.19
CA MET A 199 -10.01 -11.72 0.02
C MET A 199 -9.36 -12.70 -0.97
N LEU A 200 -9.73 -13.98 -0.92
CA LEU A 200 -9.25 -14.98 -1.89
C LEU A 200 -9.68 -14.61 -3.31
N THR A 201 -10.95 -14.22 -3.52
CA THR A 201 -11.40 -13.70 -4.81
C THR A 201 -10.62 -12.46 -5.25
N ASN A 202 -10.29 -11.53 -4.33
CA ASN A 202 -9.47 -10.37 -4.66
C ASN A 202 -8.05 -10.78 -5.09
N PHE A 203 -7.46 -11.82 -4.48
CA PHE A 203 -6.18 -12.38 -4.91
C PHE A 203 -6.25 -13.00 -6.30
N GLU A 204 -7.29 -13.79 -6.57
CA GLU A 204 -7.53 -14.40 -7.89
C GLU A 204 -7.62 -13.34 -8.99
N TYR A 205 -8.40 -12.28 -8.76
CA TYR A 205 -8.51 -11.18 -9.72
C TYR A 205 -7.21 -10.41 -9.90
N LEU A 206 -6.42 -10.21 -8.83
CA LEU A 206 -5.14 -9.53 -8.97
C LEU A 206 -4.15 -10.37 -9.77
N LEU A 207 -4.09 -11.68 -9.49
CA LEU A 207 -3.26 -12.64 -10.21
C LEU A 207 -3.61 -12.71 -11.70
N SER A 208 -4.90 -12.59 -12.06
CA SER A 208 -5.33 -12.68 -13.45
C SER A 208 -5.00 -11.45 -14.29
N CYS A 209 -4.70 -10.31 -13.68
CA CYS A 209 -4.51 -9.03 -14.39
C CYS A 209 -3.20 -8.31 -14.07
N SER A 210 -2.30 -8.89 -13.28
CA SER A 210 -1.09 -8.21 -12.80
C SER A 210 0.14 -9.09 -12.93
N ASP A 211 1.26 -8.44 -13.21
CA ASP A 211 2.56 -9.09 -13.22
C ASP A 211 3.23 -9.03 -11.85
N PHE A 212 3.88 -10.14 -11.48
CA PHE A 212 4.59 -10.28 -10.22
C PHE A 212 6.03 -10.74 -10.45
N TYR A 213 6.95 -10.15 -9.71
CA TYR A 213 8.38 -10.42 -9.81
C TYR A 213 9.00 -10.60 -8.44
N ILE A 214 10.12 -11.32 -8.40
CA ILE A 214 11.05 -11.34 -7.28
C ILE A 214 12.33 -10.65 -7.75
N LEU A 215 12.70 -9.59 -7.03
CA LEU A 215 13.95 -8.85 -7.21
C LEU A 215 14.88 -9.20 -6.05
N THR A 216 15.94 -9.92 -6.34
CA THR A 216 17.07 -10.09 -5.42
C THR A 216 18.04 -8.95 -5.70
N CYS A 217 18.31 -8.10 -4.70
CA CYS A 217 19.17 -6.94 -4.93
C CYS A 217 20.04 -6.50 -3.76
N ASN A 218 21.11 -5.80 -4.12
CA ASN A 218 21.93 -5.00 -3.22
C ASN A 218 21.43 -3.54 -3.17
N MET A 219 22.20 -2.65 -2.53
CA MET A 219 21.86 -1.22 -2.39
C MET A 219 22.45 -0.34 -3.49
N ASP A 220 23.08 -0.91 -4.51
CA ASP A 220 23.63 -0.14 -5.62
C ASP A 220 22.54 0.37 -6.55
N ILE A 221 22.78 1.51 -7.21
CA ILE A 221 21.82 2.11 -8.13
C ILE A 221 21.46 1.18 -9.30
N SER A 222 22.35 0.26 -9.69
CA SER A 222 22.07 -0.76 -10.70
C SER A 222 20.86 -1.63 -10.36
N ALA A 223 20.49 -1.80 -9.08
CA ALA A 223 19.29 -2.53 -8.69
C ALA A 223 18.01 -1.90 -9.28
N ALA A 224 17.92 -0.56 -9.33
CA ALA A 224 16.79 0.14 -9.93
C ALA A 224 16.74 -0.08 -11.45
N TYR A 225 17.89 -0.09 -12.12
CA TYR A 225 17.98 -0.40 -13.55
C TYR A 225 17.62 -1.85 -13.86
N THR A 226 18.10 -2.81 -13.07
CA THR A 226 17.74 -4.23 -13.18
C THR A 226 16.24 -4.42 -13.08
N ALA A 227 15.59 -3.82 -12.07
CA ALA A 227 14.14 -3.88 -11.94
C ALA A 227 13.44 -3.23 -13.13
N ARG A 228 13.81 -1.99 -13.47
CA ARG A 228 13.16 -1.20 -14.53
C ARG A 228 13.24 -1.87 -15.90
N ASN A 229 14.36 -2.50 -16.23
CA ASN A 229 14.54 -3.15 -17.54
C ASN A 229 13.62 -4.37 -17.74
N GLU A 230 13.19 -5.01 -16.66
CA GLU A 230 12.35 -6.21 -16.71
C GLU A 230 10.85 -5.89 -16.54
N ILE A 231 10.51 -4.89 -15.72
CA ILE A 231 9.12 -4.60 -15.35
C ILE A 231 8.48 -3.48 -16.17
N VAL A 232 9.28 -2.66 -16.86
CA VAL A 232 8.79 -1.54 -17.68
C VAL A 232 8.90 -1.91 -19.16
N ASN A 233 7.81 -2.44 -19.70
CA ASN A 233 7.60 -2.63 -21.13
C ASN A 233 7.31 -1.30 -21.84
#